data_AF-A0A3D2FFA8-F1
#
_entry.id   AF-A0A3D2FFA8-F1
#
_cell.length_a   1.000
_cell.length_b   1.000
_cell.length_c   1.000
_cell.angle_alpha   90.00
_cell.angle_beta   90.00
_cell.angle_gamma   90.00
#
_symmetry.space_group_name_H-M   'P 1'
#
loop_
_entity.id
_entity.type
_entity.pdbx_description
1 polymer ?
#
loop_
_entity_poly.entity_id
_entity_poly.type
_entity_poly.pdbx_seq_one_letter_code
_entity_poly.pdbx_strand_id
1 'polypeptide(L)'
;VMNGFQKEIRERMLGASPHLEVVADGGRMHDWPAVLDRVTQHPQVAAAAPYVAGQGMLSFGQSVQGVMVRGIDPARETAITELSSKIKVGALEDLREGEFNIVLGSDLARALGVKMDEKVMLIAPQGQITPAGMMPRLKQFRVVGIFEIGMAPYDSSLALIQMNDAQKLFLLGDAVTGISSKLHDIDLAPRVAQELQNELPPELYANDWTHQNSNYFKAVQMEKRMMFIILSLIVAVAAFNIVSTLVMAVTDKQADIAILRTLGASPRSIMKIFIVQGVIIGVIGTLSGCLGGIALALNLDVVIPFIEQSLGVQFLAKDVYYITELPSDLRYSEVALIAAMSFLISLLATLYPSYRASKTQPAEALRYE
;
A
#
# COMPACT_ATOMS: atom_id res chain seq x y z
N VAL A 1 0.56 -11.99 3.22
CA VAL A 1 0.95 -11.67 1.82
C VAL A 1 0.38 -10.33 1.39
N MET A 2 -0.93 -10.18 1.15
CA MET A 2 -1.46 -8.90 0.64
C MET A 2 -1.20 -7.69 1.54
N ASN A 3 -1.32 -7.82 2.86
CA ASN A 3 -0.94 -6.75 3.78
C ASN A 3 0.53 -6.33 3.61
N GLY A 4 1.43 -7.30 3.41
CA GLY A 4 2.86 -7.04 3.20
C GLY A 4 3.10 -6.34 1.86
N PHE A 5 2.42 -6.77 0.79
CA PHE A 5 2.53 -6.15 -0.52
C PHE A 5 2.03 -4.71 -0.51
N GLN A 6 0.88 -4.49 0.13
CA GLN A 6 0.32 -3.15 0.33
C GLN A 6 1.25 -2.26 1.16
N LYS A 7 1.86 -2.82 2.22
CA LYS A 7 2.84 -2.11 3.05
C LYS A 7 4.07 -1.71 2.24
N GLU A 8 4.66 -2.64 1.50
CA GLU A 8 5.84 -2.39 0.67
C GLU A 8 5.58 -1.31 -0.40
N ILE A 9 4.46 -1.43 -1.14
CA ILE A 9 4.09 -0.42 -2.14
C ILE A 9 3.86 0.93 -1.46
N ARG A 10 3.15 0.95 -0.33
CA ARG A 10 2.89 2.18 0.41
C ARG A 10 4.20 2.81 0.86
N GLU A 11 5.10 2.07 1.52
CA GLU A 11 6.37 2.60 2.02
C GLU A 11 7.23 3.17 0.89
N ARG A 12 7.31 2.52 -0.27
CA ARG A 12 7.99 3.08 -1.45
C ARG A 12 7.32 4.32 -2.01
N MET A 13 5.99 4.32 -2.06
CA MET A 13 5.21 5.48 -2.51
C MET A 13 5.45 6.69 -1.61
N LEU A 14 5.48 6.46 -0.30
CA LEU A 14 5.65 7.48 0.71
C LEU A 14 7.09 7.94 0.89
N GLY A 15 8.08 7.06 0.73
CA GLY A 15 9.49 7.45 0.85
C GLY A 15 9.93 8.46 -0.21
N ALA A 16 9.26 8.47 -1.37
CA ALA A 16 9.53 9.39 -2.47
C ALA A 16 8.58 10.60 -2.53
N SER A 17 7.56 10.66 -1.68
CA SER A 17 6.52 11.69 -1.74
C SER A 17 6.45 12.44 -0.41
N PRO A 18 6.19 13.76 -0.42
CA PRO A 18 5.86 14.46 0.81
C PRO A 18 4.57 13.90 1.42
N HIS A 19 4.47 13.90 2.76
CA HIS A 19 3.28 13.42 3.47
C HIS A 19 2.11 14.40 3.28
N LEU A 20 2.43 15.69 3.21
CA LEU A 20 1.46 16.78 3.08
C LEU A 20 2.08 17.93 2.28
N GLU A 21 1.28 18.54 1.41
CA GLU A 21 1.64 19.70 0.61
C GLU A 21 0.64 20.84 0.82
N VAL A 22 1.14 22.05 1.08
CA VAL A 22 0.34 23.27 1.04
C VAL A 22 0.60 23.95 -0.30
N VAL A 23 -0.44 24.10 -1.12
CA VAL A 23 -0.36 24.64 -2.48
C VAL A 23 -1.18 25.91 -2.61
N ALA A 24 -0.72 26.85 -3.42
CA ALA A 24 -1.48 28.06 -3.73
C ALA A 24 -2.41 27.84 -4.91
N ASP A 25 -3.63 28.40 -4.84
CA ASP A 25 -4.51 28.51 -6.00
C ASP A 25 -3.81 29.31 -7.11
N GLY A 26 -3.84 28.79 -8.33
CA GLY A 26 -3.10 29.36 -9.47
C GLY A 26 -1.56 29.17 -9.43
N GLY A 27 -1.02 28.43 -8.46
CA GLY A 27 0.38 27.97 -8.48
C GLY A 27 1.43 29.04 -8.16
N ARG A 28 1.05 30.15 -7.51
CA ARG A 28 1.98 31.22 -7.10
C ARG A 28 1.79 31.58 -5.62
N MET A 29 2.74 31.19 -4.79
CA MET A 29 2.81 31.52 -3.36
C MET A 29 3.92 32.54 -3.13
N HIS A 30 3.57 33.81 -2.96
CA HIS A 30 4.54 34.89 -2.71
C HIS A 30 5.00 34.93 -1.24
N ASP A 31 4.07 34.83 -0.29
CA ASP A 31 4.34 34.86 1.15
C ASP A 31 4.70 33.47 1.72
N TRP A 32 5.43 32.68 0.93
CA TRP A 32 5.80 31.33 1.33
C TRP A 32 6.69 31.26 2.57
N PRO A 33 7.54 32.24 2.92
CA PRO A 33 8.32 32.15 4.16
C PRO A 33 7.43 32.13 5.39
N ALA A 34 6.39 32.97 5.46
CA ALA A 34 5.46 32.99 6.58
C ALA A 34 4.59 31.73 6.64
N VAL A 35 4.19 31.18 5.48
CA VAL A 35 3.45 29.91 5.42
C VAL A 35 4.36 28.75 5.85
N LEU A 36 5.62 28.74 5.44
CA LEU A 36 6.59 27.72 5.81
C LEU A 36 6.81 27.72 7.32
N ASP A 37 6.98 28.89 7.94
CA ASP A 37 7.13 29.01 9.39
C ASP A 37 5.90 28.46 10.12
N ARG A 38 4.69 28.77 9.62
CA ARG A 38 3.44 28.23 10.19
C ARG A 38 3.34 26.72 10.08
N VAL A 39 3.65 26.15 8.92
CA VAL A 39 3.64 24.68 8.71
C VAL A 39 4.67 24.01 9.62
N THR A 40 5.87 24.60 9.74
CA THR A 40 6.96 24.05 10.56
C THR A 40 6.65 24.08 12.07
N GLN A 41 5.84 25.04 12.54
CA GLN A 41 5.43 25.13 13.94
C GLN A 41 4.38 24.09 14.35
N HIS A 42 3.76 23.39 13.40
CA HIS A 42 2.75 22.39 13.71
C HIS A 42 3.39 21.18 14.43
N PRO A 43 2.88 20.73 15.60
CA PRO A 43 3.55 19.70 16.43
C PRO A 43 3.78 18.35 15.74
N GLN A 44 3.00 18.04 14.71
CA GLN A 44 3.10 16.79 13.96
C GLN A 44 4.04 16.88 12.75
N VAL A 45 4.52 18.08 12.39
CA VAL A 45 5.41 18.30 11.25
C VAL A 45 6.86 18.13 11.69
N ALA A 46 7.53 17.13 11.13
CA ALA A 46 8.93 16.83 11.40
C ALA A 46 9.88 17.71 10.58
N ALA A 47 9.51 18.03 9.34
CA ALA A 47 10.28 18.88 8.44
C ALA A 47 9.37 19.48 7.36
N ALA A 48 9.74 20.67 6.85
CA ALA A 48 9.05 21.31 5.74
C ALA A 48 10.02 22.09 4.84
N ALA A 49 9.70 22.19 3.54
CA ALA A 49 10.50 22.90 2.56
C ALA A 49 9.62 23.48 1.45
N PRO A 50 9.99 24.66 0.92
CA PRO A 50 9.36 25.19 -0.29
C PRO A 50 9.80 24.38 -1.51
N TYR A 51 8.93 24.33 -2.52
CA TYR A 51 9.26 23.74 -3.81
C TYR A 51 8.56 24.48 -4.96
N VAL A 52 9.11 24.32 -6.16
CA VAL A 52 8.51 24.75 -7.42
C VAL A 52 8.21 23.55 -8.28
N ALA A 53 6.98 23.39 -8.74
CA ALA A 53 6.58 22.31 -9.64
C ALA A 53 6.02 22.87 -10.96
N GLY A 54 6.37 22.24 -12.07
CA GLY A 54 5.84 22.63 -13.38
C GLY A 54 6.05 21.57 -14.44
N GLN A 55 5.10 21.47 -15.38
CA GLN A 55 5.19 20.53 -16.49
C GLN A 55 6.12 21.07 -17.58
N GLY A 56 6.86 20.17 -18.21
CA GLY A 56 7.74 20.50 -19.33
C GLY A 56 8.01 19.31 -20.23
N MET A 57 8.86 19.51 -21.24
CA MET A 57 9.39 18.44 -22.08
C MET A 57 10.91 18.47 -22.04
N LEU A 58 11.54 17.31 -21.84
CA LEU A 58 12.97 17.13 -22.05
C LEU A 58 13.22 16.64 -23.47
N SER A 59 14.22 17.20 -24.12
CA SER A 59 14.68 16.78 -25.44
C SER A 59 16.18 16.54 -25.45
N PHE A 60 16.58 15.43 -26.07
CA PHE A 60 17.97 15.07 -26.33
C PHE A 60 18.05 14.36 -27.68
N GLY A 61 18.78 14.94 -28.65
CA GLY A 61 18.82 14.43 -30.02
C GLY A 61 17.43 14.42 -30.67
N GLN A 62 16.93 13.22 -31.01
CA GLN A 62 15.58 13.01 -31.57
C GLN A 62 14.56 12.57 -30.51
N SER A 63 15.00 12.29 -29.29
CA SER A 63 14.13 11.82 -28.20
C SER A 63 13.50 13.01 -27.48
N VAL A 64 12.20 12.91 -27.22
CA VAL A 64 11.43 13.89 -26.44
C VAL A 64 10.58 13.15 -25.43
N GLN A 65 10.62 13.58 -24.17
CA GLN A 65 9.83 13.02 -23.07
C GLN A 65 9.12 14.13 -22.32
N GLY A 66 7.82 13.93 -22.02
CA GLY A 66 7.09 14.81 -21.11
C GLY A 66 7.55 14.56 -19.68
N VAL A 67 7.77 15.63 -18.92
CA VAL A 67 8.30 15.55 -17.56
C VAL A 67 7.55 16.43 -16.58
N MET A 68 7.50 15.97 -15.34
CA MET A 68 7.20 16.79 -14.19
C MET A 68 8.53 17.31 -13.61
N VAL A 69 8.72 18.62 -13.68
CA VAL A 69 9.91 19.27 -13.14
C VAL A 69 9.60 19.71 -11.71
N ARG A 70 10.45 19.31 -10.77
CA ARG A 70 10.37 19.74 -9.37
C ARG A 70 11.67 20.45 -8.98
N GLY A 71 11.58 21.75 -8.75
CA GLY A 71 12.58 22.60 -8.15
C GLY A 71 12.61 22.44 -6.64
N ILE A 72 13.74 21.98 -6.10
CA ILE A 72 13.92 21.69 -4.68
C ILE A 72 15.14 22.43 -4.11
N ASP A 73 15.18 22.56 -2.79
CA ASP A 73 16.40 22.88 -2.04
C ASP A 73 17.00 21.55 -1.54
N PRO A 74 18.14 21.08 -2.08
CA PRO A 74 18.73 19.80 -1.71
C PRO A 74 18.93 19.62 -0.21
N ALA A 75 19.33 20.67 0.51
CA ALA A 75 19.63 20.59 1.94
C ALA A 75 18.37 20.38 2.80
N ARG A 76 17.23 20.92 2.34
CA ARG A 76 15.94 20.75 3.03
C ARG A 76 15.19 19.51 2.58
N GLU A 77 15.34 19.15 1.30
CA GLU A 77 14.67 17.98 0.71
C GLU A 77 15.06 16.68 1.40
N THR A 78 16.33 16.53 1.80
CA THR A 78 16.80 15.33 2.54
C THR A 78 16.12 15.12 3.88
N ALA A 79 15.51 16.16 4.47
CA ALA A 79 14.74 16.03 5.71
C ALA A 79 13.28 15.58 5.45
N ILE A 80 12.80 15.69 4.20
CA ILE A 80 11.41 15.45 3.83
C ILE A 80 11.26 14.11 3.13
N THR A 81 12.09 13.83 2.12
CA THR A 81 12.01 12.61 1.31
C THR A 81 13.28 11.77 1.46
N GLU A 82 13.17 10.48 1.16
CA GLU A 82 14.31 9.57 1.14
C GLU A 82 15.08 9.61 -0.19
N LEU A 83 14.83 10.62 -1.02
CA LEU A 83 15.28 10.70 -2.40
C LEU A 83 16.80 10.69 -2.54
N SER A 84 17.53 11.31 -1.61
CA SER A 84 19.00 11.29 -1.59
C SER A 84 19.55 9.87 -1.47
N SER A 85 18.91 8.99 -0.69
CA SER A 85 19.30 7.59 -0.53
C SER A 85 19.00 6.73 -1.77
N LYS A 86 18.19 7.25 -2.70
CA LYS A 86 17.77 6.57 -3.93
C LYS A 86 18.54 7.05 -5.17
N ILE A 87 19.49 7.98 -5.00
CA ILE A 87 20.43 8.37 -6.06
C ILE A 87 21.35 7.18 -6.36
N LYS A 88 21.38 6.75 -7.62
CA LYS A 88 22.24 5.64 -8.09
C LYS A 88 23.60 6.15 -8.55
N VAL A 89 23.63 7.32 -9.19
CA VAL A 89 24.83 7.97 -9.72
C VAL A 89 24.70 9.47 -9.53
N GLY A 90 25.79 10.14 -9.14
CA GLY A 90 25.80 11.57 -8.82
C GLY A 90 25.39 11.84 -7.37
N ALA A 91 25.04 13.09 -7.09
CA ALA A 91 24.61 13.53 -5.76
C ALA A 91 23.48 14.58 -5.89
N LEU A 92 22.56 14.62 -4.92
CA LEU A 92 21.49 15.62 -4.93
C LEU A 92 22.05 17.03 -4.68
N GLU A 93 23.15 17.11 -3.94
CA GLU A 93 23.90 18.31 -3.59
C GLU A 93 24.57 18.98 -4.81
N ASP A 94 24.66 18.28 -5.94
CA ASP A 94 25.13 18.85 -7.21
C ASP A 94 24.06 19.75 -7.88
N LEU A 95 22.82 19.77 -7.37
CA LEU A 95 21.80 20.75 -7.77
C LEU A 95 22.09 22.13 -7.15
N ARG A 96 23.05 22.83 -7.73
CA ARG A 96 23.49 24.16 -7.29
C ARG A 96 22.74 25.27 -8.01
N GLU A 97 22.47 26.35 -7.27
CA GLU A 97 21.76 27.52 -7.79
C GLU A 97 22.49 28.13 -9.00
N GLY A 98 21.76 28.37 -10.09
CA GLY A 98 22.26 29.07 -11.27
C GLY A 98 23.09 28.22 -12.21
N GLU A 99 23.45 26.99 -11.83
CA GLU A 99 24.21 26.07 -12.68
C GLU A 99 23.33 25.35 -13.71
N PHE A 100 21.99 25.37 -13.54
CA PHE A 100 21.05 24.62 -14.38
C PHE A 100 21.44 23.15 -14.46
N ASN A 101 21.68 22.53 -13.31
CA ASN A 101 21.88 21.10 -13.20
C ASN A 101 20.53 20.38 -13.03
N ILE A 102 20.45 19.15 -13.52
CA ILE A 102 19.24 18.32 -13.47
C ILE A 102 19.58 16.91 -13.01
N VAL A 103 18.71 16.36 -12.17
CA VAL A 103 18.74 14.95 -11.75
C VAL A 103 17.50 14.27 -12.33
N LEU A 104 17.68 13.12 -12.97
CA LEU A 104 16.62 12.44 -13.72
C LEU A 104 16.26 11.09 -13.09
N GLY A 105 15.01 10.66 -13.23
CA GLY A 105 14.64 9.27 -12.98
C GLY A 105 15.36 8.32 -13.95
N SER A 106 15.64 7.10 -13.51
CA SER A 106 16.44 6.13 -14.28
C SER A 106 15.79 5.72 -15.60
N ASP A 107 14.47 5.52 -15.62
CA ASP A 107 13.72 5.20 -16.83
C ASP A 107 13.63 6.40 -17.78
N LEU A 108 13.49 7.62 -17.25
CA LEU A 108 13.50 8.87 -18.02
C LEU A 108 14.85 9.08 -18.71
N ALA A 109 15.96 8.90 -17.99
CA ALA A 109 17.30 8.99 -18.55
C ALA A 109 17.52 7.94 -19.65
N ARG A 110 17.07 6.71 -19.42
CA ARG A 110 17.14 5.61 -20.40
C ARG A 110 16.31 5.89 -21.65
N ALA A 111 15.09 6.40 -21.48
CA ALA A 111 14.19 6.74 -22.59
C ALA A 111 14.71 7.91 -23.43
N LEU A 112 15.38 8.89 -22.80
CA LEU A 112 16.07 9.97 -23.51
C LEU A 112 17.38 9.51 -24.16
N GLY A 113 17.99 8.43 -23.66
CA GLY A 113 19.30 7.95 -24.10
C GLY A 113 20.46 8.81 -23.60
N VAL A 114 20.27 9.51 -22.48
CA VAL A 114 21.22 10.48 -21.93
C VAL A 114 22.05 9.86 -20.80
N LYS A 115 23.31 10.30 -20.68
CA LYS A 115 24.27 9.90 -19.65
C LYS A 115 24.64 11.07 -18.74
N MET A 116 25.38 10.76 -17.68
CA MET A 116 25.98 11.78 -16.81
C MET A 116 26.79 12.80 -17.59
N ASP A 117 26.75 14.05 -17.12
CA ASP A 117 27.41 15.24 -17.69
C ASP A 117 26.98 15.67 -19.10
N GLU A 118 26.05 14.95 -19.73
CA GLU A 118 25.42 15.39 -20.97
C GLU A 118 24.38 16.49 -20.71
N LYS A 119 24.04 17.24 -21.78
CA LYS A 119 23.10 18.36 -21.69
C LYS A 119 21.78 18.01 -22.36
N VAL A 120 20.69 18.16 -21.61
CA VAL A 120 19.31 18.01 -22.10
C VAL A 120 18.67 19.37 -22.25
N MET A 121 17.78 19.52 -23.24
CA MET A 121 17.00 20.74 -23.40
C MET A 121 15.66 20.59 -22.68
N LEU A 122 15.40 21.44 -21.70
CA LEU A 122 14.10 21.54 -21.05
C LEU A 122 13.26 22.63 -21.71
N ILE A 123 12.05 22.25 -22.09
CA ILE A 123 11.06 23.06 -22.79
C ILE A 123 9.89 23.28 -21.83
N ALA A 124 9.77 24.48 -21.28
CA ALA A 124 8.65 24.87 -20.44
C ALA A 124 7.57 25.57 -21.29
N PRO A 125 6.29 25.16 -21.21
CA PRO A 125 5.21 25.74 -22.00
C PRO A 125 4.84 27.16 -21.54
N GLN A 126 5.19 27.53 -20.32
CA GLN A 126 5.02 28.87 -19.78
C GLN A 126 6.10 29.79 -20.34
N GLY A 127 5.71 30.65 -21.28
CA GLY A 127 6.63 31.56 -21.94
C GLY A 127 5.99 32.91 -22.27
N GLN A 128 6.77 33.78 -22.91
CA GLN A 128 6.36 35.15 -23.17
C GLN A 128 5.31 35.18 -24.29
N ILE A 129 4.25 35.98 -24.08
CA ILE A 129 3.25 36.25 -25.11
C ILE A 129 3.90 37.21 -26.11
N THR A 130 4.02 36.75 -27.36
CA THR A 130 4.49 37.56 -28.49
C THR A 130 3.35 37.78 -29.47
N PRO A 131 3.44 38.77 -30.38
CA PRO A 131 2.47 38.92 -31.48
C PRO A 131 2.32 37.67 -32.36
N ALA A 132 3.30 36.76 -32.34
CA ALA A 132 3.30 35.49 -33.06
C ALA A 132 2.76 34.29 -32.24
N GLY A 133 2.30 34.51 -31.00
CA GLY A 133 1.80 33.48 -30.08
C GLY A 133 2.66 33.31 -28.83
N MET A 134 2.36 32.29 -28.02
CA MET A 134 3.17 31.92 -26.85
C MET A 134 4.44 31.19 -27.30
N MET A 135 5.60 31.79 -27.06
CA MET A 135 6.88 31.12 -27.30
C MET A 135 7.32 30.37 -26.04
N PRO A 136 7.52 29.03 -26.11
CA PRO A 136 7.97 28.26 -24.96
C PRO A 136 9.38 28.67 -24.54
N ARG A 137 9.72 28.46 -23.27
CA ARG A 137 11.07 28.71 -22.79
C ARG A 137 11.93 27.47 -22.93
N LEU A 138 13.07 27.65 -23.58
CA LEU A 138 14.07 26.62 -23.78
C LEU A 138 15.26 26.92 -22.89
N LYS A 139 15.70 25.93 -22.11
CA LYS A 139 16.93 26.02 -21.32
C LYS A 139 17.66 24.69 -21.32
N GLN A 140 18.97 24.74 -21.52
CA GLN A 140 19.82 23.57 -21.40
C GLN A 140 20.15 23.30 -19.94
N PHE A 141 20.00 22.05 -19.53
CA PHE A 141 20.39 21.54 -18.22
C PHE A 141 21.45 20.46 -18.35
N ARG A 142 22.42 20.42 -17.44
CA ARG A 142 23.43 19.35 -17.38
C ARG A 142 22.98 18.25 -16.43
N VAL A 143 23.02 17.00 -16.88
CA VAL A 143 22.65 15.83 -16.07
C VAL A 143 23.74 15.57 -15.03
N VAL A 144 23.42 15.77 -13.75
CA VAL A 144 24.37 15.60 -12.63
C VAL A 144 24.02 14.43 -11.72
N GLY A 145 22.89 13.76 -11.97
CA GLY A 145 22.54 12.57 -11.22
C GLY A 145 21.37 11.81 -11.82
N ILE A 146 21.27 10.55 -11.43
CA ILE A 146 20.17 9.65 -11.77
C ILE A 146 19.68 8.98 -10.48
N PHE A 147 18.37 9.07 -10.21
CA PHE A 147 17.73 8.35 -9.10
C PHE A 147 16.88 7.18 -9.60
N GLU A 148 16.60 6.24 -8.71
CA GLU A 148 15.64 5.17 -8.95
C GLU A 148 14.88 4.86 -7.65
N ILE A 149 13.60 5.20 -7.64
CA ILE A 149 12.67 4.97 -6.53
C ILE A 149 12.08 3.56 -6.59
N GLY A 150 11.99 2.97 -7.79
CA GLY A 150 11.35 1.67 -8.04
C GLY A 150 9.86 1.80 -8.29
N MET A 151 9.43 2.93 -8.85
CA MET A 151 8.03 3.20 -9.24
C MET A 151 8.00 3.94 -10.56
N ALA A 152 7.41 3.29 -11.57
CA ALA A 152 7.40 3.78 -12.96
C ALA A 152 6.97 5.25 -13.12
N PRO A 153 5.90 5.78 -12.47
CA PRO A 153 5.53 7.19 -12.68
C PRO A 153 6.63 8.18 -12.25
N TYR A 154 7.37 7.87 -11.19
CA TYR A 154 8.47 8.71 -10.72
C TYR A 154 9.71 8.52 -11.57
N ASP A 155 10.10 7.27 -11.80
CA ASP A 155 11.34 6.94 -12.52
C ASP A 155 11.29 7.34 -14.01
N SER A 156 10.09 7.40 -14.61
CA SER A 156 9.90 7.72 -16.03
C SER A 156 9.54 9.19 -16.33
N SER A 157 9.10 9.97 -15.34
CA SER A 157 8.58 11.32 -15.62
C SER A 157 9.05 12.43 -14.67
N LEU A 158 9.64 12.12 -13.51
CA LEU A 158 10.10 13.16 -12.58
C LEU A 158 11.53 13.61 -12.91
N ALA A 159 11.73 14.92 -12.96
CA ALA A 159 13.03 15.55 -13.07
C ALA A 159 13.21 16.58 -11.95
N LEU A 160 14.35 16.54 -11.28
CA LEU A 160 14.67 17.42 -10.16
C LEU A 160 15.68 18.47 -10.61
N ILE A 161 15.41 19.72 -10.25
CA ILE A 161 16.33 20.84 -10.47
C ILE A 161 16.43 21.67 -9.20
N GLN A 162 17.35 22.62 -9.16
CA GLN A 162 17.42 23.55 -8.04
C GLN A 162 16.20 24.52 -8.07
N MET A 163 15.63 24.82 -6.90
CA MET A 163 14.41 25.62 -6.75
C MET A 163 14.45 26.99 -7.47
N ASN A 164 15.52 27.76 -7.30
CA ASN A 164 15.70 29.08 -7.91
C ASN A 164 15.84 28.97 -9.44
N ASP A 165 16.45 27.90 -9.95
CA ASP A 165 16.49 27.63 -11.39
C ASP A 165 15.09 27.31 -11.95
N ALA A 166 14.27 26.60 -11.17
CA ALA A 166 12.86 26.37 -11.50
C ALA A 166 12.04 27.66 -11.47
N GLN A 167 12.21 28.52 -10.46
CA GLN A 167 11.57 29.83 -10.38
C GLN A 167 11.89 30.69 -11.61
N LYS A 168 13.17 30.72 -12.01
CA LYS A 168 13.62 31.40 -13.22
C LYS A 168 13.00 30.80 -14.46
N LEU A 169 12.94 29.48 -14.58
CA LEU A 169 12.37 28.78 -15.74
C LEU A 169 10.87 29.09 -15.91
N PHE A 170 10.09 28.95 -14.83
CA PHE A 170 8.63 29.09 -14.81
C PHE A 170 8.13 30.53 -14.58
N LEU A 171 9.02 31.52 -14.56
CA LEU A 171 8.66 32.95 -14.41
C LEU A 171 7.84 33.20 -13.13
N LEU A 172 8.31 32.66 -12.00
CA LEU A 172 7.66 32.81 -10.69
C LEU A 172 8.23 33.97 -9.87
N GLY A 173 9.36 34.55 -10.28
CA GLY A 173 10.09 35.51 -9.44
C GLY A 173 10.52 34.81 -8.14
N ASP A 174 10.22 35.42 -7.00
CA ASP A 174 10.51 34.84 -5.68
C ASP A 174 9.40 33.91 -5.16
N ALA A 175 8.32 33.72 -5.93
CA ALA A 175 7.21 32.86 -5.54
C ALA A 175 7.56 31.37 -5.70
N VAL A 176 6.89 30.52 -4.93
CA VAL A 176 6.98 29.07 -5.02
C VAL A 176 5.62 28.48 -5.35
N THR A 177 5.54 27.21 -5.74
CA THR A 177 4.24 26.58 -6.06
C THR A 177 3.59 25.98 -4.83
N GLY A 178 4.39 25.56 -3.84
CA GLY A 178 3.90 25.01 -2.60
C GLY A 178 5.00 24.76 -1.58
N ILE A 179 4.56 24.26 -0.43
CA ILE A 179 5.41 23.79 0.67
C ILE A 179 5.13 22.33 0.88
N SER A 180 6.18 21.51 0.85
CA SER A 180 6.14 20.10 1.20
C SER A 180 6.47 19.91 2.66
N SER A 181 5.88 18.89 3.27
CA SER A 181 6.16 18.55 4.66
C SER A 181 6.19 17.04 4.89
N LYS A 182 7.03 16.65 5.85
CA LYS A 182 7.09 15.32 6.44
C LYS A 182 6.47 15.37 7.82
N LEU A 183 5.61 14.40 8.11
CA LEU A 183 5.00 14.25 9.42
C LEU A 183 5.72 13.18 10.24
N HIS A 184 5.67 13.31 11.57
CA HIS A 184 6.16 12.27 12.49
C HIS A 184 5.40 10.96 12.34
N ASP A 185 4.08 11.06 12.15
CA ASP A 185 3.21 9.94 11.83
C ASP A 185 2.41 10.28 10.57
N ILE A 186 2.54 9.44 9.55
CA ILE A 186 1.89 9.67 8.27
C ILE A 186 0.40 9.36 8.29
N ASP A 187 -0.05 8.49 9.19
CA ASP A 187 -1.48 8.15 9.31
C ASP A 187 -2.29 9.36 9.83
N LEU A 188 -1.63 10.34 10.44
CA LEU A 188 -2.23 11.61 10.86
C LEU A 188 -2.37 12.63 9.71
N ALA A 189 -1.82 12.37 8.52
CA ALA A 189 -1.78 13.36 7.44
C ALA A 189 -3.15 13.96 7.06
N PRO A 190 -4.24 13.20 6.94
CA PRO A 190 -5.56 13.77 6.63
C PRO A 190 -6.05 14.73 7.72
N ARG A 191 -5.80 14.38 8.98
CA ARG A 191 -6.19 15.21 10.13
C ARG A 191 -5.34 16.50 10.18
N VAL A 192 -4.02 16.37 10.01
CA VAL A 192 -3.10 17.52 10.03
C VAL A 192 -3.38 18.46 8.84
N ALA A 193 -3.70 17.92 7.66
CA ALA A 193 -4.11 18.73 6.51
C ALA A 193 -5.37 19.54 6.83
N GLN A 194 -6.37 18.94 7.48
CA GLN A 194 -7.58 19.65 7.88
C GLN A 194 -7.31 20.71 8.97
N GLU A 195 -6.45 20.41 9.95
CA GLU A 195 -6.02 21.36 10.98
C GLU A 195 -5.32 22.57 10.34
N LEU A 196 -4.33 22.33 9.47
CA LEU A 196 -3.63 23.38 8.72
C LEU A 196 -4.59 24.16 7.81
N GLN A 197 -5.53 23.51 7.13
CA GLN A 197 -6.48 24.19 6.24
C GLN A 197 -7.33 25.26 6.97
N ASN A 198 -7.62 25.06 8.26
CA ASN A 198 -8.38 26.02 9.05
C ASN A 198 -7.55 27.25 9.47
N GLU A 199 -6.22 27.13 9.46
CA GLU A 199 -5.28 28.20 9.83
C GLU A 199 -4.70 28.94 8.61
N LEU A 200 -4.82 28.32 7.42
CA LEU A 200 -4.31 28.88 6.18
C LEU A 200 -5.31 29.85 5.53
N PRO A 201 -4.82 30.87 4.80
CA PRO A 201 -5.65 31.72 3.96
C PRO A 201 -6.50 30.92 2.96
N PRO A 202 -7.69 31.41 2.56
CA PRO A 202 -8.59 30.72 1.63
C PRO A 202 -7.98 30.38 0.26
N GLU A 203 -6.94 31.10 -0.15
CA GLU A 203 -6.22 30.92 -1.41
C GLU A 203 -5.21 29.76 -1.37
N LEU A 204 -5.03 29.14 -0.19
CA LEU A 204 -4.12 28.01 0.01
C LEU A 204 -4.90 26.74 0.35
N TYR A 205 -4.43 25.63 -0.21
CA TYR A 205 -5.00 24.31 0.02
C TYR A 205 -3.98 23.37 0.64
N ALA A 206 -4.33 22.76 1.76
CA ALA A 206 -3.56 21.67 2.34
C ALA A 206 -4.05 20.33 1.77
N ASN A 207 -3.18 19.66 1.02
CA ASN A 207 -3.43 18.32 0.47
C ASN A 207 -2.54 17.30 1.17
N ASP A 208 -3.10 16.14 1.47
CA ASP A 208 -2.33 15.00 1.95
C ASP A 208 -2.20 13.90 0.88
N TRP A 209 -1.25 13.01 1.10
CA TRP A 209 -0.93 11.91 0.20
C TRP A 209 -2.11 10.95 -0.08
N THR A 210 -3.11 10.84 0.82
CA THR A 210 -4.26 9.95 0.63
C THR A 210 -5.24 10.50 -0.40
N HIS A 211 -5.37 11.82 -0.51
CA HIS A 211 -6.18 12.48 -1.53
C HIS A 211 -5.58 12.30 -2.92
N GLN A 212 -4.27 12.51 -3.04
CA GLN A 212 -3.54 12.32 -4.30
C GLN A 212 -3.62 10.87 -4.81
N ASN A 213 -3.68 9.90 -3.89
CA ASN A 213 -3.68 8.47 -4.20
C ASN A 213 -5.03 7.80 -3.88
N SER A 214 -6.14 8.55 -3.87
CA SER A 214 -7.44 8.05 -3.42
C SER A 214 -7.94 6.82 -4.19
N ASN A 215 -7.59 6.70 -5.49
CA ASN A 215 -7.91 5.53 -6.30
C ASN A 215 -7.19 4.27 -5.82
N TYR A 216 -5.91 4.39 -5.42
CA TYR A 216 -5.15 3.29 -4.85
C TYR A 216 -5.77 2.83 -3.52
N PHE A 217 -6.12 3.77 -2.63
CA PHE A 217 -6.76 3.44 -1.36
C PHE A 217 -8.12 2.76 -1.52
N LYS A 218 -8.93 3.23 -2.47
CA LYS A 218 -10.21 2.60 -2.81
C LYS A 218 -9.99 1.20 -3.36
N ALA A 219 -9.01 1.00 -4.24
CA ALA A 219 -8.66 -0.31 -4.78
C ALA A 219 -8.22 -1.28 -3.68
N VAL A 220 -7.32 -0.85 -2.79
CA VAL A 220 -6.85 -1.63 -1.63
C VAL A 220 -8.01 -2.04 -0.72
N GLN A 221 -8.94 -1.12 -0.42
CA GLN A 221 -10.12 -1.44 0.39
C GLN A 221 -11.06 -2.42 -0.32
N MET A 222 -11.29 -2.25 -1.62
CA MET A 222 -12.11 -3.15 -2.42
C MET A 222 -11.51 -4.56 -2.46
N GLU A 223 -10.19 -4.66 -2.61
CA GLU A 223 -9.46 -5.92 -2.57
C GLU A 223 -9.62 -6.63 -1.21
N LYS A 224 -9.43 -5.91 -0.10
CA LYS A 224 -9.63 -6.47 1.25
C LYS A 224 -11.05 -7.02 1.45
N ARG A 225 -12.07 -6.31 0.94
CA ARG A 225 -13.46 -6.79 0.97
C ARG A 225 -13.63 -8.06 0.16
N MET A 226 -13.02 -8.14 -1.03
CA MET A 226 -13.08 -9.34 -1.87
C MET A 226 -12.40 -10.55 -1.19
N MET A 227 -11.22 -10.34 -0.61
CA MET A 227 -10.51 -11.37 0.17
C MET A 227 -11.33 -11.86 1.36
N PHE A 228 -12.01 -10.97 2.07
CA PHE A 228 -12.91 -11.34 3.16
C PHE A 228 -14.07 -12.22 2.67
N ILE A 229 -14.69 -11.89 1.52
CA ILE A 229 -15.77 -12.68 0.93
C ILE A 229 -15.27 -14.08 0.54
N ILE A 230 -14.14 -14.17 -0.15
CA ILE A 230 -13.54 -15.45 -0.59
C ILE A 230 -13.22 -16.33 0.62
N LEU A 231 -12.55 -15.77 1.63
CA LEU A 231 -12.21 -16.50 2.86
C LEU A 231 -13.46 -16.98 3.59
N SER A 232 -14.48 -16.12 3.69
CA SER A 232 -15.77 -16.47 4.31
C SER A 232 -16.45 -17.63 3.58
N LEU A 233 -16.39 -17.66 2.24
CA LEU A 233 -16.94 -18.76 1.44
C LEU A 233 -16.18 -20.07 1.68
N ILE A 234 -14.85 -20.03 1.75
CA ILE A 234 -14.02 -21.21 2.06
C ILE A 234 -14.36 -21.76 3.44
N VAL A 235 -14.49 -20.89 4.44
CA VAL A 235 -14.89 -21.28 5.80
C VAL A 235 -16.31 -21.86 5.82
N ALA A 236 -17.24 -21.29 5.06
CA ALA A 236 -18.61 -21.81 4.95
C ALA A 236 -18.65 -23.23 4.32
N VAL A 237 -17.87 -23.47 3.27
CA VAL A 237 -17.73 -24.80 2.66
C VAL A 237 -17.11 -25.80 3.64
N ALA A 238 -16.08 -25.39 4.39
CA ALA A 238 -15.48 -26.23 5.42
C ALA A 238 -16.47 -26.55 6.56
N ALA A 239 -17.28 -25.58 6.98
CA ALA A 239 -18.32 -25.78 7.97
C ALA A 239 -19.38 -26.78 7.51
N PHE A 240 -19.79 -26.71 6.24
CA PHE A 240 -20.72 -27.68 5.66
C PHE A 240 -20.15 -29.10 5.72
N ASN A 241 -18.86 -29.28 5.42
CA ASN A 241 -18.19 -30.58 5.57
C ASN A 241 -18.24 -31.09 7.03
N ILE A 242 -18.05 -30.22 8.02
CA ILE A 242 -18.18 -30.60 9.44
C ILE A 242 -19.61 -31.09 9.74
N VAL A 243 -20.64 -30.38 9.25
CA VAL A 243 -22.04 -30.81 9.38
C VAL A 243 -22.22 -32.20 8.77
N SER A 244 -21.77 -32.41 7.53
CA SER A 244 -21.91 -33.68 6.83
C SER A 244 -21.22 -34.83 7.57
N THR A 245 -19.99 -34.63 8.05
CA THR A 245 -19.25 -35.64 8.81
C THR A 245 -19.89 -35.95 10.16
N LEU A 246 -20.38 -34.93 10.89
CA LEU A 246 -21.05 -35.16 12.18
C LEU A 246 -22.41 -35.86 12.00
N VAL A 247 -23.17 -35.52 10.96
CA VAL A 247 -24.42 -36.22 10.65
C VAL A 247 -24.14 -37.69 10.35
N MET A 248 -23.10 -37.97 9.56
CA MET A 248 -22.67 -39.34 9.26
C MET A 248 -22.25 -40.10 10.52
N ALA A 249 -21.46 -39.46 11.40
CA ALA A 249 -21.06 -40.06 12.67
C ALA A 249 -22.26 -40.37 13.59
N VAL A 250 -23.30 -39.52 13.58
CA VAL A 250 -24.54 -39.77 14.34
C VAL A 250 -25.31 -40.96 13.78
N THR A 251 -25.41 -41.07 12.44
CA THR A 251 -26.11 -42.20 11.81
C THR A 251 -25.36 -43.52 12.03
N ASP A 252 -24.04 -43.51 11.93
CA ASP A 252 -23.21 -44.71 12.16
C ASP A 252 -23.26 -45.17 13.62
N LYS A 253 -23.51 -44.24 14.54
CA LYS A 253 -23.61 -44.49 15.99
C LYS A 253 -25.03 -44.59 16.52
N GLN A 254 -26.01 -44.77 15.63
CA GLN A 254 -27.43 -44.82 15.99
C GLN A 254 -27.77 -45.98 16.95
N ALA A 255 -27.19 -47.17 16.77
CA ALA A 255 -27.36 -48.30 17.68
C ALA A 255 -26.75 -48.03 19.07
N ASP A 256 -25.52 -47.51 19.12
CA ASP A 256 -24.83 -47.13 20.36
C ASP A 256 -25.64 -46.08 21.15
N ILE A 257 -26.22 -45.08 20.46
CA ILE A 257 -27.10 -44.07 21.05
C ILE A 257 -28.36 -44.72 21.64
N ALA A 258 -28.95 -45.70 20.94
CA ALA A 258 -30.14 -46.40 21.40
C ALA A 258 -29.88 -47.20 22.69
N ILE A 259 -28.74 -47.89 22.78
CA ILE A 259 -28.32 -48.62 23.99
C ILE A 259 -28.14 -47.64 25.17
N LEU A 260 -27.45 -46.51 24.97
CA LEU A 260 -27.30 -45.51 26.03
C LEU A 260 -28.66 -44.95 26.48
N ARG A 261 -29.56 -44.70 25.53
CA ARG A 261 -30.92 -44.23 25.79
C ARG A 261 -31.77 -45.24 26.56
N THR A 262 -31.63 -46.55 26.31
CA THR A 262 -32.34 -47.60 27.07
C THR A 262 -31.77 -47.79 28.47
N LEU A 263 -30.47 -47.55 28.64
CA LEU A 263 -29.81 -47.48 29.96
C LEU A 263 -30.15 -46.22 30.77
N GLY A 264 -30.97 -45.31 30.22
CA GLY A 264 -31.47 -44.13 30.93
C GLY A 264 -30.77 -42.81 30.58
N ALA A 265 -29.90 -42.77 29.56
CA ALA A 265 -29.28 -41.52 29.13
C ALA A 265 -30.33 -40.54 28.58
N SER A 266 -30.32 -39.31 29.11
CA SER A 266 -31.23 -38.25 28.65
C SER A 266 -30.87 -37.77 27.23
N PRO A 267 -31.84 -37.26 26.44
CA PRO A 267 -31.57 -36.64 25.14
C PRO A 267 -30.51 -35.52 25.20
N ARG A 268 -30.50 -34.76 26.31
CA ARG A 268 -29.52 -33.69 26.54
C ARG A 268 -28.12 -34.25 26.77
N SER A 269 -27.98 -35.42 27.39
CA SER A 269 -26.70 -36.09 27.57
C SER A 269 -26.12 -36.53 26.22
N ILE A 270 -26.95 -37.12 25.34
CA ILE A 270 -26.54 -37.47 23.97
C ILE A 270 -26.13 -36.23 23.19
N MET A 271 -26.92 -35.16 23.24
CA MET A 271 -26.60 -33.89 22.58
C MET A 271 -25.25 -33.32 23.06
N LYS A 272 -24.97 -33.37 24.37
CA LYS A 272 -23.68 -32.90 24.93
C LYS A 272 -22.48 -33.68 24.38
N ILE A 273 -22.60 -35.00 24.19
CA ILE A 273 -21.52 -35.83 23.64
C ILE A 273 -21.12 -35.31 22.25
N PHE A 274 -22.10 -35.13 21.36
CA PHE A 274 -21.84 -34.66 20.00
C PHE A 274 -21.42 -33.18 19.95
N ILE A 275 -21.91 -32.32 20.85
CA ILE A 275 -21.42 -30.94 20.99
C ILE A 275 -19.94 -30.95 21.39
N VAL A 276 -19.56 -31.74 22.40
CA VAL A 276 -18.16 -31.82 22.86
C VAL A 276 -17.28 -32.37 21.74
N GLN A 277 -17.72 -33.39 21.01
CA GLN A 277 -17.00 -33.93 19.86
C GLN A 277 -16.76 -32.87 18.79
N GLY A 278 -17.79 -32.11 18.38
CA GLY A 278 -17.63 -31.05 17.39
C GLY A 278 -16.80 -29.87 17.90
N VAL A 279 -16.87 -29.53 19.19
CA VAL A 279 -15.99 -28.53 19.81
C VAL A 279 -14.53 -28.99 19.75
N ILE A 280 -14.23 -30.25 20.10
CA ILE A 280 -12.87 -30.79 20.03
C ILE A 280 -12.33 -30.72 18.60
N ILE A 281 -13.12 -31.16 17.61
CA ILE A 281 -12.75 -31.07 16.19
C ILE A 281 -12.51 -29.61 15.79
N GLY A 282 -13.40 -28.69 16.18
CA GLY A 282 -13.28 -27.26 15.91
C GLY A 282 -12.05 -26.62 16.53
N VAL A 283 -11.74 -26.92 17.80
CA VAL A 283 -10.55 -26.41 18.50
C VAL A 283 -9.28 -26.95 17.86
N ILE A 284 -9.16 -28.27 17.68
CA ILE A 284 -7.96 -28.89 17.11
C ILE A 284 -7.74 -28.42 15.68
N GLY A 285 -8.81 -28.36 14.87
CA GLY A 285 -8.74 -27.86 13.50
C GLY A 285 -8.32 -26.40 13.44
N THR A 286 -8.91 -25.54 14.28
CA THR A 286 -8.58 -24.11 14.32
C THR A 286 -7.15 -23.89 14.80
N LEU A 287 -6.71 -24.57 15.87
CA LEU A 287 -5.34 -24.46 16.38
C LEU A 287 -4.32 -24.97 15.35
N SER A 288 -4.53 -26.16 14.79
CA SER A 288 -3.61 -26.73 13.80
C SER A 288 -3.55 -25.87 12.53
N GLY A 289 -4.70 -25.36 12.08
CA GLY A 289 -4.79 -24.44 10.94
C GLY A 289 -4.12 -23.10 11.21
N CYS A 290 -4.31 -22.51 12.39
CA CYS A 290 -3.65 -21.27 12.78
C CYS A 290 -2.14 -21.44 12.90
N LEU A 291 -1.67 -22.49 13.58
CA LEU A 291 -0.25 -22.78 13.73
C LEU A 291 0.41 -23.04 12.36
N GLY A 292 -0.19 -23.89 11.54
CA GLY A 292 0.30 -24.16 10.18
C GLY A 292 0.28 -22.92 9.29
N GLY A 293 -0.78 -22.13 9.35
CA GLY A 293 -0.92 -20.88 8.60
C GLY A 293 0.09 -19.81 9.01
N ILE A 294 0.31 -19.63 10.32
CA ILE A 294 1.34 -18.72 10.85
C ILE A 294 2.73 -19.20 10.47
N ALA A 295 3.03 -20.48 10.65
CA ALA A 295 4.31 -21.07 10.28
C ALA A 295 4.60 -20.87 8.78
N LEU A 296 3.62 -21.13 7.91
CA LEU A 296 3.74 -20.86 6.48
C LEU A 296 3.96 -19.36 6.20
N ALA A 297 3.19 -18.48 6.82
CA ALA A 297 3.28 -17.04 6.59
C ALA A 297 4.63 -16.44 7.00
N LEU A 298 5.26 -16.97 8.05
CA LEU A 298 6.56 -16.52 8.54
C LEU A 298 7.74 -17.10 7.75
N ASN A 299 7.52 -18.16 6.96
CA ASN A 299 8.56 -18.83 6.17
C ASN A 299 8.29 -18.72 4.65
N LEU A 300 7.53 -17.71 4.23
CA LEU A 300 7.15 -17.52 2.82
C LEU A 300 8.37 -17.27 1.91
N ASP A 301 9.39 -16.60 2.45
CA ASP A 301 10.70 -16.37 1.84
C ASP A 301 11.44 -17.67 1.49
N VAL A 302 11.21 -18.76 2.23
CA VAL A 302 11.80 -20.07 1.96
C VAL A 302 10.87 -20.95 1.11
N VAL A 303 9.57 -20.94 1.41
CA VAL A 303 8.58 -21.81 0.75
C VAL A 303 8.40 -21.45 -0.71
N ILE A 304 8.34 -20.16 -1.06
CA ILE A 304 8.10 -19.73 -2.44
C ILE A 304 9.26 -20.13 -3.36
N PRO A 305 10.53 -19.79 -3.08
CA PRO A 305 11.65 -20.20 -3.94
C PRO A 305 11.78 -21.72 -4.07
N PHE A 306 11.47 -22.48 -3.00
CA PHE A 306 11.45 -23.94 -3.06
C PHE A 306 10.43 -24.46 -4.08
N ILE A 307 9.23 -23.88 -4.11
CA ILE A 307 8.19 -24.23 -5.10
C ILE A 307 8.60 -23.79 -6.50
N GLU A 308 9.13 -22.57 -6.66
CA GLU A 308 9.60 -22.04 -7.95
C GLU A 308 10.69 -22.92 -8.56
N GLN A 309 11.68 -23.33 -7.74
CA GLN A 309 12.76 -24.22 -8.16
C GLN A 309 12.24 -25.62 -8.52
N SER A 310 11.23 -26.12 -7.78
CA SER A 310 10.66 -27.45 -8.03
C SER A 310 9.79 -27.49 -9.28
N LEU A 311 9.05 -26.42 -9.58
CA LEU A 311 8.14 -26.33 -10.72
C LEU A 311 8.80 -25.71 -11.97
N GLY A 312 9.96 -25.08 -11.84
CA GLY A 312 10.63 -24.38 -12.94
C GLY A 312 9.88 -23.13 -13.42
N VAL A 313 9.01 -22.56 -12.57
CA VAL A 313 8.21 -21.37 -12.87
C VAL A 313 8.63 -20.25 -11.92
N GLN A 314 8.78 -19.04 -12.45
CA GLN A 314 8.97 -17.83 -11.64
C GLN A 314 7.61 -17.15 -11.45
N PHE A 315 7.15 -17.05 -10.21
CA PHE A 315 5.86 -16.40 -9.90
C PHE A 315 5.96 -14.88 -9.95
N LEU A 316 7.14 -14.32 -9.65
CA LEU A 316 7.40 -12.88 -9.71
C LEU A 316 8.49 -12.55 -10.72
N ALA A 317 8.10 -11.86 -11.80
CA ALA A 317 9.06 -11.18 -12.66
C ALA A 317 9.65 -9.98 -11.89
N LYS A 318 10.85 -10.17 -11.33
CA LYS A 318 11.59 -9.13 -10.58
C LYS A 318 11.74 -7.83 -11.38
N ASP A 319 11.77 -7.95 -12.71
CA ASP A 319 11.95 -6.84 -13.65
C ASP A 319 10.68 -5.97 -13.82
N VAL A 320 9.49 -6.50 -13.50
CA VAL A 320 8.21 -5.79 -13.66
C VAL A 320 7.69 -5.24 -12.33
N TYR A 321 7.85 -6.02 -11.25
CA TYR A 321 7.30 -5.67 -9.94
C TYR A 321 8.31 -5.00 -9.00
N TYR A 322 9.60 -4.96 -9.35
CA TYR A 322 10.68 -4.36 -8.54
C TYR A 322 10.72 -4.85 -7.06
N ILE A 323 10.00 -5.91 -6.74
CA ILE A 323 9.89 -6.52 -5.42
C ILE A 323 10.65 -7.84 -5.50
N THR A 324 11.74 -7.93 -4.74
CA THR A 324 12.70 -9.04 -4.83
C THR A 324 12.20 -10.28 -4.09
N GLU A 325 11.30 -10.11 -3.12
CA GLU A 325 10.76 -11.14 -2.23
C GLU A 325 9.28 -10.85 -1.93
N LEU A 326 8.42 -11.86 -1.76
CA LEU A 326 7.03 -11.65 -1.39
C LEU A 326 6.93 -11.17 0.07
N PRO A 327 6.60 -9.90 0.34
CA PRO A 327 6.50 -9.42 1.71
C PRO A 327 5.32 -10.10 2.43
N SER A 328 5.56 -10.60 3.64
CA SER A 328 4.52 -11.11 4.53
C SER A 328 4.39 -10.22 5.77
N ASP A 329 3.25 -9.54 5.88
CA ASP A 329 2.89 -8.80 7.09
C ASP A 329 1.75 -9.55 7.81
N LEU A 330 2.11 -10.18 8.94
CA LEU A 330 1.21 -10.99 9.75
C LEU A 330 0.54 -10.11 10.81
N ARG A 331 -0.74 -9.81 10.62
CA ARG A 331 -1.55 -9.06 11.59
C ARG A 331 -2.25 -10.01 12.56
N TYR A 332 -1.72 -10.14 13.77
CA TYR A 332 -2.28 -11.03 14.81
C TYR A 332 -3.76 -10.78 15.09
N SER A 333 -4.23 -9.53 14.99
CA SER A 333 -5.65 -9.19 15.16
C SER A 333 -6.54 -9.81 14.07
N GLU A 334 -6.07 -9.84 12.82
CA GLU A 334 -6.79 -10.49 11.72
C GLU A 334 -6.81 -12.01 11.89
N VAL A 335 -5.67 -12.59 12.31
CA VAL A 335 -5.59 -14.03 12.63
C VAL A 335 -6.54 -14.41 13.75
N ALA A 336 -6.57 -13.64 14.84
CA ALA A 336 -7.46 -13.87 15.97
C ALA A 336 -8.94 -13.75 15.57
N LEU A 337 -9.30 -12.75 14.76
CA LEU A 337 -10.66 -12.56 14.25
C LEU A 337 -11.10 -13.75 13.37
N ILE A 338 -10.25 -14.18 12.45
CA ILE A 338 -10.54 -15.33 11.57
C ILE A 338 -10.67 -16.61 12.39
N ALA A 339 -9.74 -16.85 13.34
CA ALA A 339 -9.79 -18.01 14.22
C ALA A 339 -11.08 -18.05 15.06
N ALA A 340 -11.48 -16.90 15.63
CA ALA A 340 -12.72 -16.79 16.39
C ALA A 340 -13.96 -17.04 15.51
N MET A 341 -14.00 -16.47 14.31
CA MET A 341 -15.10 -16.69 13.35
C MET A 341 -15.19 -18.14 12.90
N SER A 342 -14.07 -18.76 12.52
CA SER A 342 -14.01 -20.17 12.13
C SER A 342 -14.46 -21.09 13.26
N PHE A 343 -14.01 -20.84 14.49
CA PHE A 343 -14.44 -21.60 15.65
C PHE A 343 -15.94 -21.44 15.90
N LEU A 344 -16.47 -20.22 15.83
CA LEU A 344 -17.88 -19.93 16.07
C LEU A 344 -18.78 -20.57 15.01
N ILE A 345 -18.37 -20.54 13.74
CA ILE A 345 -19.06 -21.22 12.65
C ILE A 345 -19.03 -22.75 12.85
N SER A 346 -17.88 -23.32 13.24
CA SER A 346 -17.77 -24.76 13.56
C SER A 346 -18.67 -25.17 14.72
N LEU A 347 -18.78 -24.32 15.74
CA LEU A 347 -19.66 -24.55 16.87
C LEU A 347 -21.14 -24.53 16.43
N LEU A 348 -21.55 -23.53 15.66
CA LEU A 348 -22.91 -23.43 15.13
C LEU A 348 -23.27 -24.62 14.22
N ALA A 349 -22.33 -25.04 13.36
CA ALA A 349 -22.48 -26.21 12.51
C ALA A 349 -22.73 -27.50 13.31
N THR A 350 -22.12 -27.62 14.50
CA THR A 350 -22.24 -28.80 15.38
C THR A 350 -23.62 -28.90 16.06
N LEU A 351 -24.34 -27.78 16.22
CA LEU A 351 -25.61 -27.76 16.96
C LEU A 351 -26.70 -28.59 16.26
N TYR A 352 -26.82 -28.48 14.94
CA TYR A 352 -27.86 -29.18 14.18
C TYR A 352 -27.72 -30.72 14.24
N PRO A 353 -26.55 -31.32 13.94
CA PRO A 353 -26.35 -32.77 14.06
C PRO A 353 -26.55 -33.27 15.50
N SER A 354 -26.06 -32.52 16.49
CA SER A 354 -26.18 -32.88 17.91
C SER A 354 -27.64 -32.91 18.38
N TYR A 355 -28.44 -31.95 17.92
CA TYR A 355 -29.86 -31.93 18.17
C TYR A 355 -30.57 -33.13 17.51
N ARG A 356 -30.21 -33.44 16.25
CA ARG A 356 -30.75 -34.61 15.54
C ARG A 356 -30.44 -35.91 16.28
N ALA A 357 -29.22 -36.09 16.77
CA ALA A 357 -28.80 -37.26 17.55
C ALA A 357 -29.63 -37.46 18.83
N SER A 358 -30.03 -36.36 19.49
CA SER A 358 -30.83 -36.44 20.71
C SER A 358 -32.25 -36.98 20.48
N LYS A 359 -32.76 -36.85 19.25
CA LYS A 359 -34.12 -37.25 18.84
C LYS A 359 -34.23 -38.69 18.35
N THR A 360 -33.13 -39.44 18.29
CA THR A 360 -33.14 -40.85 17.89
C THR A 360 -34.03 -41.68 18.82
N GLN A 361 -34.98 -42.43 18.24
CA GLN A 361 -35.88 -43.30 19.00
C GLN A 361 -35.24 -44.68 19.20
N PRO A 362 -35.08 -45.16 20.45
CA PRO A 362 -34.40 -46.43 20.71
C PRO A 362 -35.08 -47.64 20.06
N ALA A 363 -36.42 -47.62 20.02
CA ALA A 363 -37.22 -48.72 19.48
C ALA A 363 -37.09 -48.86 17.96
N GLU A 364 -36.90 -47.77 17.23
CA GLU A 364 -36.68 -47.80 15.78
C GLU A 364 -35.23 -48.17 15.44
N ALA A 365 -34.27 -47.66 16.21
CA ALA A 365 -32.86 -47.91 16.00
C ALA A 365 -32.46 -49.38 16.21
N LEU A 366 -33.09 -50.08 17.15
CA LEU A 366 -32.84 -51.51 17.44
C LEU A 366 -33.68 -52.47 16.59
N ARG A 367 -34.59 -51.98 15.73
CA ARG A 367 -35.46 -52.82 14.89
C ARG A 367 -34.81 -53.27 13.58
N TYR A 368 -33.68 -52.64 13.22
CA TYR A 368 -32.97 -52.86 11.95
C TYR A 368 -31.61 -53.57 12.15
N GLU A 369 -31.32 -54.01 13.37
CA GLU A 369 -30.47 -55.18 13.64
C GLU A 369 -31.36 -56.42 13.81
#